data_AF-A0A3M7GC06-F1
#
_entry.id   AF-A0A3M7GC06-F1
#
_cell.length_a   1.000
_cell.length_b   1.000
_cell.length_c   1.000
_cell.angle_alpha   90.00
_cell.angle_beta   90.00
_cell.angle_gamma   90.00
#
_symmetry.space_group_name_H-M   'P 1'
#
loop_
_entity.id
_entity.type
_entity.pdbx_description
1 polymer ?
#
loop_
_entity_poly.entity_id
_entity_poly.type
_entity_poly.pdbx_seq_one_letter_code
_entity_poly.pdbx_strand_id
1 'polypeptide(L)'
;MYFSTLLTQLALMSTTGWAQYTLQDDYFANGDFFSKFEFFSGEDPTHGFVAYQDKSSSEQSNLISVSSNEAQMKVDTQNQTPNGRPSVRITSNNKYNSGLIIMDASHMPTGCGTWPAFWMVGPDWPAGGEIDIIEGVHEQSANDMTLHTSDGCTVGSTGFTGNQLTDNCYVNAADQGNNVGCQIAASDSNTYGAGFNSNGGGVYATEWTDSAIDIWFFPHGSVPSDIQDNSPKPSSWGKPLAHFQGDCDIPGHFHDLQIVFDTTFCGDWAGNTWGSSSCSSKANTCNDFVQNNPQAFEEAYWSINALKVYQANGYGAETAAPTATPTSTWASESIPTPSATSFTYAVSSAAPSSPPEVTTSSAPPEETSSAAAEPTESWGDNGWGDKGWGDKGWGDRSSRGWDRHAHWIREPSAAEAVKRHMRHHHKRHGAGRL
;
A
#
# COMPACT_ATOMS: atom_id res chain seq x y z
N MET A 1 -40.69 -67.08 21.34
CA MET A 1 -39.56 -66.15 21.53
C MET A 1 -39.06 -65.77 20.14
N TYR A 2 -39.45 -64.61 19.62
CA TYR A 2 -38.86 -64.04 18.41
C TYR A 2 -38.62 -62.56 18.70
N PHE A 3 -37.34 -62.21 18.79
CA PHE A 3 -36.87 -60.86 19.09
C PHE A 3 -37.05 -59.96 17.87
N SER A 4 -37.80 -58.86 18.04
CA SER A 4 -37.77 -57.71 17.14
C SER A 4 -36.48 -56.93 17.36
N THR A 5 -35.61 -56.89 16.36
CA THR A 5 -34.50 -55.94 16.29
C THR A 5 -34.92 -54.73 15.44
N LEU A 6 -35.33 -53.67 16.13
CA LEU A 6 -35.52 -52.34 15.54
C LEU A 6 -34.12 -51.68 15.49
N LEU A 7 -33.56 -51.53 14.29
CA LEU A 7 -32.30 -50.83 14.09
C LEU A 7 -32.59 -49.32 13.99
N THR A 8 -32.44 -48.59 15.09
CA THR A 8 -32.41 -47.12 15.08
C THR A 8 -31.09 -46.66 14.47
N GLN A 9 -31.11 -46.23 13.21
CA GLN A 9 -30.01 -45.46 12.64
C GLN A 9 -30.09 -44.02 13.15
N LEU A 10 -29.21 -43.70 14.09
CA LEU A 10 -28.95 -42.35 14.56
C LEU A 10 -28.15 -41.63 13.45
N ALA A 11 -28.81 -40.73 12.71
CA ALA A 11 -28.12 -39.82 11.80
C ALA A 11 -27.25 -38.87 12.64
N LEU A 12 -25.92 -39.05 12.59
CA LEU A 12 -24.99 -38.01 13.01
C LEU A 12 -25.14 -36.85 12.03
N MET A 13 -25.93 -35.84 12.41
CA MET A 13 -25.79 -34.52 11.83
C MET A 13 -24.45 -33.96 12.33
N SER A 14 -23.40 -34.12 11.52
CA SER A 14 -22.21 -33.29 11.62
C SER A 14 -22.66 -31.85 11.37
N THR A 15 -22.87 -31.09 12.45
CA THR A 15 -23.00 -29.64 12.34
C THR A 15 -21.66 -29.13 11.84
N THR A 16 -21.56 -28.84 10.54
CA THR A 16 -20.53 -27.95 10.04
C THR A 16 -20.75 -26.63 10.76
N GLY A 17 -19.95 -26.38 11.81
CA GLY A 17 -19.93 -25.09 12.46
C GLY A 17 -19.52 -24.07 11.43
N TRP A 18 -20.44 -23.21 11.01
CA TRP A 18 -20.09 -22.08 10.17
C TRP A 18 -19.20 -21.19 11.02
N ALA A 19 -17.97 -20.90 10.56
CA ALA A 19 -17.13 -19.91 11.19
C ALA A 19 -17.90 -18.58 11.16
N GLN A 20 -18.44 -18.19 12.31
CA GLN A 20 -19.13 -16.91 12.43
C GLN A 20 -18.07 -15.87 12.79
N TYR A 21 -17.98 -14.84 11.95
CA TYR A 21 -17.13 -13.68 12.18
C TYR A 21 -17.80 -12.70 13.15
N THR A 22 -17.05 -12.27 14.16
CA THR A 22 -17.46 -11.26 15.13
C THR A 22 -16.57 -10.03 15.00
N LEU A 23 -17.18 -8.84 15.02
CA LEU A 23 -16.45 -7.59 14.95
C LEU A 23 -15.49 -7.46 16.13
N GLN A 24 -14.20 -7.34 15.83
CA GLN A 24 -13.12 -7.17 16.80
C GLN A 24 -12.76 -5.69 16.91
N ASP A 25 -12.47 -5.06 15.78
CA ASP A 25 -12.07 -3.66 15.70
C ASP A 25 -12.89 -2.93 14.63
N ASP A 26 -13.48 -1.80 15.03
CA ASP A 26 -14.00 -0.78 14.13
C ASP A 26 -13.11 0.46 14.26
N TYR A 27 -12.41 0.79 13.18
CA TYR A 27 -11.43 1.88 13.20
C TYR A 27 -12.09 3.27 13.23
N PHE A 28 -13.38 3.39 12.90
CA PHE A 28 -14.13 4.63 13.01
C PHE A 28 -14.89 4.77 14.34
N ALA A 29 -14.90 3.73 15.18
CA ALA A 29 -15.56 3.79 16.47
C ALA A 29 -15.01 4.96 17.31
N ASN A 30 -15.94 5.79 17.81
CA ASN A 30 -15.67 7.01 18.57
C ASN A 30 -14.99 8.15 17.77
N GLY A 31 -14.99 8.09 16.44
CA GLY A 31 -14.60 9.21 15.56
C GLY A 31 -13.10 9.47 15.48
N ASP A 32 -12.26 8.51 15.87
CA ASP A 32 -10.81 8.70 16.00
C ASP A 32 -10.03 7.65 15.22
N PHE A 33 -10.20 7.66 13.88
CA PHE A 33 -9.51 6.75 12.96
C PHE A 33 -7.99 6.83 13.13
N PHE A 34 -7.43 8.03 13.12
CA PHE A 34 -5.98 8.25 13.15
C PHE A 34 -5.31 8.09 14.53
N SER A 35 -6.03 7.84 15.63
CA SER A 35 -5.36 7.44 16.89
C SER A 35 -5.06 5.95 16.96
N LYS A 36 -5.65 5.15 16.06
CA LYS A 36 -5.42 3.71 15.98
C LYS A 36 -4.22 3.35 15.11
N PHE A 37 -3.45 4.35 14.67
CA PHE A 37 -2.26 4.19 13.85
C PHE A 37 -1.10 5.04 14.35
N GLU A 38 0.10 4.50 14.19
CA GLU A 38 1.35 5.24 14.22
C GLU A 38 1.61 5.87 12.86
N PHE A 39 2.24 7.05 12.86
CA PHE A 39 2.64 7.76 11.65
C PHE A 39 4.14 7.57 11.42
N PHE A 40 4.49 6.84 10.37
CA PHE A 40 5.87 6.68 9.96
C PHE A 40 6.37 7.98 9.30
N SER A 41 7.51 8.49 9.75
CA SER A 41 8.12 9.72 9.22
C SER A 41 9.61 9.53 8.88
N GLY A 42 10.05 8.28 8.75
CA GLY A 42 11.41 7.95 8.33
C GLY A 42 11.60 8.05 6.82
N GLU A 43 12.83 7.75 6.37
CA GLU A 43 13.08 7.51 4.95
C GLU A 43 12.27 6.30 4.47
N ASP A 44 11.73 6.41 3.26
CA ASP A 44 10.92 5.35 2.68
C ASP A 44 11.75 4.08 2.44
N PRO A 45 11.36 2.92 3.02
CA PRO A 45 12.06 1.65 2.80
C PRO A 45 12.15 1.22 1.33
N THR A 46 11.24 1.71 0.48
CA THR A 46 11.23 1.44 -0.97
C THR A 46 11.95 2.53 -1.80
N HIS A 47 12.72 3.38 -1.12
CA HIS A 47 13.52 4.45 -1.71
C HIS A 47 12.73 5.44 -2.59
N GLY A 48 11.45 5.62 -2.29
CA GLY A 48 10.59 6.55 -3.00
C GLY A 48 10.99 8.01 -2.84
N PHE A 49 10.60 8.83 -3.82
CA PHE A 49 10.73 10.29 -3.81
C PHE A 49 9.61 10.94 -2.98
N VAL A 50 9.53 10.53 -1.72
CA VAL A 50 8.48 10.90 -0.75
C VAL A 50 9.11 11.49 0.50
N ALA A 51 8.39 12.37 1.17
CA ALA A 51 8.75 12.90 2.49
C ALA A 51 7.64 12.59 3.47
N TYR A 52 7.64 11.40 4.09
CA TYR A 52 6.59 11.01 5.01
C TYR A 52 6.54 11.93 6.24
N GLN A 53 5.34 12.40 6.56
CA GLN A 53 5.10 13.36 7.64
C GLN A 53 4.57 12.66 8.90
N ASP A 54 5.00 13.16 10.07
CA ASP A 54 4.36 12.79 11.33
C ASP A 54 2.93 13.35 11.41
N LYS A 55 2.15 12.84 12.37
CA LYS A 55 0.73 13.20 12.52
C LYS A 55 0.50 14.71 12.64
N SER A 56 1.29 15.39 13.46
CA SER A 56 1.15 16.84 13.70
C SER A 56 1.42 17.63 12.42
N SER A 57 2.45 17.27 11.67
CA SER A 57 2.82 17.92 10.41
C SER A 57 1.79 17.65 9.31
N SER A 58 1.22 16.44 9.28
CA SER A 58 0.11 16.07 8.39
C SER A 58 -1.17 16.85 8.67
N GLU A 59 -1.53 17.08 9.93
CA GLU A 59 -2.67 17.92 10.31
C GLU A 59 -2.45 19.38 9.90
N GLN A 60 -1.28 19.94 10.21
CA GLN A 60 -0.93 21.33 9.87
C GLN A 60 -0.90 21.59 8.36
N SER A 61 -0.48 20.58 7.59
CA SER A 61 -0.37 20.65 6.13
C SER A 61 -1.62 20.14 5.42
N ASN A 62 -2.69 19.82 6.16
CA ASN A 62 -3.96 19.31 5.63
C ASN A 62 -3.80 18.04 4.76
N LEU A 63 -2.82 17.20 5.10
CA LEU A 63 -2.61 15.89 4.47
C LEU A 63 -3.56 14.84 5.04
N ILE A 64 -4.09 15.05 6.25
CA ILE A 64 -5.09 14.15 6.83
C ILE A 64 -6.31 14.93 7.31
N SER A 65 -7.47 14.28 7.21
CA SER A 65 -8.70 14.78 7.83
C SER A 65 -9.62 13.61 8.17
N VAL A 66 -10.36 13.71 9.28
CA VAL A 66 -11.26 12.66 9.74
C VAL A 66 -12.60 13.23 10.18
N SER A 67 -13.66 12.50 9.87
CA SER A 67 -15.02 12.70 10.35
C SER A 67 -15.59 11.37 10.87
N SER A 68 -16.86 11.35 11.27
CA SER A 68 -17.51 10.12 11.74
C SER A 68 -17.63 9.01 10.69
N ASN A 69 -17.50 9.34 9.40
CA ASN A 69 -17.80 8.45 8.29
C ASN A 69 -16.80 8.56 7.12
N GLU A 70 -15.71 9.30 7.31
CA GLU A 70 -14.68 9.46 6.28
C GLU A 70 -13.33 9.78 6.94
N ALA A 71 -12.29 9.06 6.53
CA ALA A 71 -10.90 9.42 6.80
C ALA A 71 -10.18 9.63 5.47
N GLN A 72 -9.61 10.81 5.28
CA GLN A 72 -8.85 11.16 4.08
C GLN A 72 -7.35 11.21 4.38
N MET A 73 -6.56 10.65 3.48
CA MET A 73 -5.10 10.71 3.48
C MET A 73 -4.65 11.22 2.11
N LYS A 74 -4.02 12.39 2.07
CA LYS A 74 -3.64 13.14 0.88
C LYS A 74 -2.13 13.28 0.82
N VAL A 75 -1.68 13.74 -0.34
CA VAL A 75 -0.30 14.19 -0.57
C VAL A 75 -0.27 15.69 -0.80
N ASP A 76 0.91 16.30 -0.74
CA ASP A 76 1.05 17.70 -1.14
C ASP A 76 0.67 17.85 -2.62
N THR A 77 -0.16 18.85 -2.94
CA THR A 77 -0.58 19.17 -4.31
C THR A 77 -0.32 20.62 -4.70
N GLN A 78 0.45 21.36 -3.88
CA GLN A 78 0.60 22.81 -4.03
C GLN A 78 2.05 23.21 -4.30
N ASN A 79 3.01 22.47 -3.76
CA ASN A 79 4.40 22.87 -3.72
C ASN A 79 5.26 22.06 -4.68
N GLN A 80 6.32 22.70 -5.18
CA GLN A 80 7.47 21.97 -5.72
C GLN A 80 8.24 21.38 -4.55
N THR A 81 8.62 20.11 -4.66
CA THR A 81 9.10 19.32 -3.52
C THR A 81 10.46 18.70 -3.83
N PRO A 82 11.56 19.49 -3.80
CA PRO A 82 12.89 19.01 -4.20
C PRO A 82 13.47 17.91 -3.29
N ASN A 83 12.89 17.71 -2.10
CA ASN A 83 13.33 16.72 -1.12
C ASN A 83 12.30 15.59 -0.92
N GLY A 84 11.55 15.24 -1.96
CA GLY A 84 10.45 14.27 -1.89
C GLY A 84 9.11 14.92 -1.58
N ARG A 85 8.03 14.38 -2.16
CA ARG A 85 6.67 14.92 -1.99
C ARG A 85 6.09 14.54 -0.62
N PRO A 86 5.60 15.50 0.18
CA PRO A 86 4.95 15.19 1.45
C PRO A 86 3.75 14.25 1.27
N SER A 87 3.72 13.20 2.08
CA SER A 87 2.70 12.16 2.08
C SER A 87 2.60 11.56 3.49
N VAL A 88 1.74 10.56 3.66
CA VAL A 88 1.57 9.82 4.91
C VAL A 88 1.77 8.33 4.70
N ARG A 89 2.37 7.69 5.70
CA ARG A 89 2.37 6.24 5.90
C ARG A 89 1.91 5.98 7.31
N ILE A 90 0.77 5.32 7.45
CA ILE A 90 0.19 4.99 8.75
C ILE A 90 0.20 3.48 8.96
N THR A 91 0.51 3.02 10.16
CA THR A 91 0.59 1.60 10.51
C THR A 91 -0.24 1.36 11.77
N SER A 92 -1.17 0.40 11.73
CA SER A 92 -2.13 0.22 12.82
C SER A 92 -1.44 -0.19 14.11
N ASN A 93 -1.89 0.33 15.25
CA ASN A 93 -1.33 -0.03 16.56
C ASN A 93 -1.57 -1.51 16.89
N ASN A 94 -2.72 -2.04 16.45
CA ASN A 94 -3.07 -3.45 16.62
C ASN A 94 -2.32 -4.32 15.61
N LYS A 95 -2.04 -5.54 16.06
CA LYS A 95 -1.45 -6.64 15.30
C LYS A 95 -2.46 -7.78 15.20
N TYR A 96 -2.45 -8.48 14.09
CA TYR A 96 -3.38 -9.60 13.83
C TYR A 96 -2.60 -10.85 13.41
N ASN A 97 -3.15 -12.01 13.73
CA ASN A 97 -2.59 -13.33 13.35
C ASN A 97 -3.54 -14.15 12.47
N SER A 98 -4.72 -13.60 12.22
CA SER A 98 -5.79 -14.09 11.35
C SER A 98 -6.91 -13.06 11.39
N GLY A 99 -7.90 -13.22 10.52
CA GLY A 99 -9.14 -12.44 10.59
C GLY A 99 -9.73 -12.16 9.23
N LEU A 100 -10.81 -11.39 9.25
CA LEU A 100 -11.45 -10.84 8.06
C LEU A 100 -11.37 -9.32 8.12
N ILE A 101 -10.52 -8.73 7.29
CA ILE A 101 -10.26 -7.30 7.19
C ILE A 101 -11.15 -6.76 6.06
N ILE A 102 -12.02 -5.81 6.37
CA ILE A 102 -12.94 -5.21 5.40
C ILE A 102 -12.71 -3.71 5.37
N MET A 103 -12.32 -3.20 4.20
CA MET A 103 -12.11 -1.78 3.93
C MET A 103 -13.11 -1.32 2.87
N ASP A 104 -13.87 -0.28 3.20
CA ASP A 104 -14.74 0.46 2.27
C ASP A 104 -14.08 1.80 1.96
N ALA A 105 -13.81 2.07 0.69
CA ALA A 105 -13.28 3.35 0.24
C ALA A 105 -14.11 3.89 -0.92
N SER A 106 -14.30 5.21 -0.92
CA SER A 106 -14.90 5.93 -2.05
C SER A 106 -13.83 6.39 -3.07
N HIS A 107 -12.56 6.46 -2.64
CA HIS A 107 -11.45 6.93 -3.46
C HIS A 107 -10.12 6.31 -3.04
N MET A 108 -9.23 6.07 -4.01
CA MET A 108 -7.83 5.71 -3.79
C MET A 108 -6.88 6.54 -4.69
N PRO A 109 -5.60 6.67 -4.33
CA PRO A 109 -4.65 7.44 -5.11
C PRO A 109 -4.44 6.88 -6.52
N THR A 110 -4.21 7.76 -7.49
CA THR A 110 -3.85 7.39 -8.87
C THR A 110 -3.02 8.50 -9.52
N GLY A 111 -2.17 8.16 -10.48
CA GLY A 111 -1.49 9.14 -11.34
C GLY A 111 -0.03 8.83 -11.60
N CYS A 112 0.54 9.46 -12.65
CA CYS A 112 1.94 9.25 -12.99
C CYS A 112 2.88 9.51 -11.81
N GLY A 113 3.74 8.53 -11.54
CA GLY A 113 4.73 8.58 -10.45
C GLY A 113 4.21 8.18 -9.06
N THR A 114 2.90 8.01 -8.85
CA THR A 114 2.38 7.49 -7.57
C THR A 114 2.65 6.00 -7.42
N TRP A 115 2.78 5.55 -6.18
CA TRP A 115 2.75 4.15 -5.76
C TRP A 115 1.99 4.06 -4.44
N PRO A 116 0.66 3.94 -4.48
CA PRO A 116 -0.16 3.76 -3.29
C PRO A 116 -0.32 2.28 -2.92
N ALA A 117 -0.42 2.04 -1.61
CA ALA A 117 -0.64 0.71 -1.06
C ALA A 117 -1.63 0.72 0.11
N PHE A 118 -2.53 -0.27 0.12
CA PHE A 118 -3.25 -0.75 1.32
C PHE A 118 -2.85 -2.20 1.52
N TRP A 119 -2.16 -2.47 2.63
CA TRP A 119 -1.42 -3.72 2.80
C TRP A 119 -1.28 -4.07 4.28
N MET A 120 -0.66 -5.21 4.57
CA MET A 120 -0.36 -5.64 5.93
C MET A 120 1.08 -6.14 6.02
N VAL A 121 1.76 -5.83 7.13
CA VAL A 121 3.19 -6.13 7.31
C VAL A 121 3.49 -6.72 8.68
N GLY A 122 4.30 -7.78 8.70
CA GLY A 122 4.78 -8.43 9.91
C GLY A 122 6.14 -7.91 10.38
N PRO A 123 6.64 -8.40 11.53
CA PRO A 123 7.97 -8.06 12.01
C PRO A 123 9.07 -8.64 11.11
N ASP A 124 10.28 -8.08 11.22
CA ASP A 124 11.51 -8.61 10.61
C ASP A 124 11.37 -8.98 9.12
N TRP A 125 10.77 -8.06 8.33
CA TRP A 125 10.48 -8.28 6.91
C TRP A 125 11.66 -8.90 6.14
N PRO A 126 11.42 -9.93 5.30
CA PRO A 126 10.12 -10.51 4.94
C PRO A 126 9.71 -11.71 5.83
N ALA A 127 10.38 -11.95 6.96
CA ALA A 127 10.17 -13.15 7.76
C ALA A 127 8.79 -13.22 8.43
N GLY A 128 8.21 -12.07 8.82
CA GLY A 128 6.84 -11.95 9.31
C GLY A 128 5.77 -11.81 8.23
N GLY A 129 6.17 -11.83 6.96
CA GLY A 129 5.27 -11.76 5.82
C GLY A 129 4.75 -10.37 5.50
N GLU A 130 4.22 -10.25 4.28
CA GLU A 130 3.56 -9.05 3.73
C GLU A 130 2.37 -9.48 2.87
N ILE A 131 1.24 -8.78 3.03
CA ILE A 131 0.02 -8.99 2.24
C ILE A 131 -0.34 -7.67 1.56
N ASP A 132 -0.09 -7.56 0.27
CA ASP A 132 -0.49 -6.41 -0.54
C ASP A 132 -1.92 -6.62 -1.04
N ILE A 133 -2.85 -5.88 -0.42
CA ILE A 133 -4.28 -6.02 -0.71
C ILE A 133 -4.67 -5.14 -1.89
N ILE A 134 -4.19 -3.90 -1.89
CA ILE A 134 -4.31 -2.97 -3.00
C ILE A 134 -2.93 -2.38 -3.25
N GLU A 135 -2.38 -2.61 -4.43
CA GLU A 135 -1.09 -2.05 -4.83
C GLU A 135 -1.02 -1.85 -6.34
N GLY A 136 -0.25 -0.85 -6.74
CA GLY A 136 0.05 -0.58 -8.14
C GLY A 136 0.87 0.70 -8.28
N VAL A 137 1.29 0.97 -9.51
CA VAL A 137 2.12 2.15 -9.81
C VAL A 137 1.54 2.96 -10.97
N HIS A 138 1.82 4.26 -10.96
CA HIS A 138 1.46 5.17 -12.05
C HIS A 138 -0.06 5.23 -12.33
N GLU A 139 -0.43 5.14 -13.61
CA GLU A 139 -1.80 5.09 -14.13
C GLU A 139 -2.25 3.63 -14.34
N GLN A 140 -1.69 2.67 -13.60
CA GLN A 140 -2.15 1.29 -13.62
C GLN A 140 -3.67 1.24 -13.43
N SER A 141 -4.33 0.38 -14.19
CA SER A 141 -5.80 0.37 -14.28
C SER A 141 -6.44 -0.76 -13.49
N ALA A 142 -5.70 -1.79 -13.11
CA ALA A 142 -6.21 -2.92 -12.37
C ALA A 142 -5.25 -3.26 -11.22
N ASN A 143 -5.81 -3.74 -10.12
CA ASN A 143 -5.08 -4.00 -8.88
C ASN A 143 -4.09 -5.16 -9.01
N ASP A 144 -2.92 -5.04 -8.40
CA ASP A 144 -2.05 -6.16 -8.13
C ASP A 144 -2.18 -6.57 -6.66
N MET A 145 -2.42 -7.86 -6.42
CA MET A 145 -2.45 -8.45 -5.08
C MET A 145 -1.27 -9.41 -4.96
N THR A 146 -0.45 -9.23 -3.93
CA THR A 146 0.84 -9.91 -3.82
C THR A 146 1.08 -10.36 -2.38
N LEU A 147 1.76 -11.50 -2.22
CA LEU A 147 2.35 -11.86 -0.93
C LEU A 147 3.88 -11.92 -1.05
N HIS A 148 4.55 -11.43 0.00
CA HIS A 148 5.99 -11.54 0.18
C HIS A 148 6.31 -12.33 1.45
N THR A 149 7.22 -13.30 1.33
CA THR A 149 7.63 -14.16 2.45
C THR A 149 9.14 -14.42 2.44
N SER A 150 9.61 -15.06 3.52
CA SER A 150 10.82 -15.89 3.48
C SER A 150 10.64 -17.12 2.58
N ASP A 151 11.72 -17.89 2.34
CA ASP A 151 11.68 -19.07 1.47
C ASP A 151 10.73 -20.17 1.98
N GLY A 152 10.15 -20.95 1.07
CA GLY A 152 9.29 -22.10 1.41
C GLY A 152 7.77 -21.87 1.29
N CYS A 153 7.33 -20.82 0.60
CA CYS A 153 5.91 -20.55 0.37
C CYS A 153 5.59 -20.43 -1.13
N THR A 154 4.76 -21.33 -1.64
CA THR A 154 4.25 -21.29 -3.02
C THR A 154 2.73 -21.49 -3.04
N VAL A 155 2.06 -20.84 -3.99
CA VAL A 155 0.59 -20.84 -4.10
C VAL A 155 0.10 -21.50 -5.40
N GLY A 156 -1.05 -22.14 -5.33
CA GLY A 156 -1.72 -22.77 -6.47
C GLY A 156 -2.32 -21.75 -7.44
N SER A 157 -2.79 -22.25 -8.59
CA SER A 157 -3.22 -21.43 -9.73
C SER A 157 -4.72 -21.45 -10.01
N THR A 158 -5.53 -21.88 -9.03
CA THR A 158 -6.98 -22.02 -9.19
C THR A 158 -7.72 -21.50 -7.97
N GLY A 159 -9.02 -21.20 -8.10
CA GLY A 159 -9.87 -20.78 -6.98
C GLY A 159 -10.25 -19.30 -7.03
N PHE A 160 -9.54 -18.51 -7.82
CA PHE A 160 -9.72 -17.06 -7.95
C PHE A 160 -10.12 -16.64 -9.38
N THR A 161 -10.46 -15.36 -9.57
CA THR A 161 -10.82 -14.78 -10.88
C THR A 161 -9.74 -13.91 -11.51
N GLY A 162 -8.73 -13.49 -10.74
CA GLY A 162 -7.56 -12.77 -11.25
C GLY A 162 -6.64 -13.64 -12.11
N ASN A 163 -5.60 -13.02 -12.66
CA ASN A 163 -4.58 -13.64 -13.47
C ASN A 163 -3.30 -13.78 -12.63
N GLN A 164 -2.90 -15.02 -12.33
CA GLN A 164 -1.63 -15.26 -11.63
C GLN A 164 -0.44 -14.92 -12.53
N LEU A 165 0.47 -14.11 -12.01
CA LEU A 165 1.71 -13.72 -12.69
C LEU A 165 2.90 -14.51 -12.16
N THR A 166 2.94 -14.75 -10.85
CA THR A 166 3.96 -15.53 -10.15
C THR A 166 3.34 -16.39 -9.05
N ASP A 167 3.99 -17.50 -8.71
CA ASP A 167 3.49 -18.49 -7.74
C ASP A 167 4.36 -18.62 -6.48
N ASN A 168 5.61 -18.16 -6.50
CA ASN A 168 6.52 -18.24 -5.37
C ASN A 168 6.55 -16.93 -4.59
N CYS A 169 6.18 -16.98 -3.32
CA CYS A 169 6.06 -15.79 -2.46
C CYS A 169 7.41 -15.33 -1.91
N TYR A 170 8.48 -16.12 -2.09
CA TYR A 170 9.80 -15.77 -1.60
C TYR A 170 10.39 -14.57 -2.36
N VAL A 171 10.77 -13.53 -1.62
CA VAL A 171 11.35 -12.31 -2.20
C VAL A 171 12.63 -12.53 -3.01
N ASN A 172 13.38 -13.61 -2.77
CA ASN A 172 14.57 -13.96 -3.55
C ASN A 172 14.41 -15.27 -4.34
N ALA A 173 13.19 -15.62 -4.75
CA ALA A 173 12.94 -16.79 -5.57
C ALA A 173 13.75 -16.74 -6.88
N ALA A 174 14.48 -17.81 -7.18
CA ALA A 174 15.47 -17.83 -8.26
C ALA A 174 14.89 -17.74 -9.68
N ASP A 175 13.62 -18.14 -9.85
CA ASP A 175 12.95 -18.25 -11.15
C ASP A 175 12.01 -17.05 -11.43
N GLN A 176 12.03 -16.02 -10.58
CA GLN A 176 11.29 -14.77 -10.77
C GLN A 176 12.18 -13.55 -10.51
N GLY A 177 11.64 -12.36 -10.78
CA GLY A 177 12.34 -11.12 -10.47
C GLY A 177 12.56 -10.97 -8.95
N ASN A 178 13.58 -10.20 -8.58
CA ASN A 178 13.83 -9.88 -7.19
C ASN A 178 12.64 -9.12 -6.59
N ASN A 179 12.20 -9.53 -5.40
CA ASN A 179 11.07 -8.97 -4.67
C ASN A 179 9.76 -8.90 -5.47
N VAL A 180 9.49 -9.87 -6.35
CA VAL A 180 8.19 -9.93 -7.06
C VAL A 180 7.09 -10.57 -6.20
N GLY A 181 7.46 -11.45 -5.26
CA GLY A 181 6.47 -12.22 -4.49
C GLY A 181 5.59 -13.11 -5.37
N CYS A 182 4.52 -13.65 -4.79
CA CYS A 182 3.51 -14.41 -5.52
C CYS A 182 2.33 -13.48 -5.82
N GLN A 183 2.17 -13.12 -7.09
CA GLN A 183 1.31 -12.03 -7.52
C GLN A 183 0.13 -12.53 -8.35
N ILE A 184 -1.06 -12.02 -8.04
CA ILE A 184 -2.29 -12.20 -8.81
C ILE A 184 -2.80 -10.82 -9.22
N ALA A 185 -2.81 -10.56 -10.52
CA ALA A 185 -3.31 -9.30 -11.09
C ALA A 185 -4.82 -9.39 -11.34
N ALA A 186 -5.57 -8.39 -10.91
CA ALA A 186 -6.95 -8.21 -11.34
C ALA A 186 -7.00 -7.85 -12.84
N SER A 187 -8.18 -8.03 -13.46
CA SER A 187 -8.39 -7.69 -14.88
C SER A 187 -9.43 -6.59 -15.13
N ASP A 188 -10.29 -6.31 -14.14
CA ASP A 188 -11.32 -5.29 -14.21
C ASP A 188 -10.74 -3.93 -13.77
N SER A 189 -10.97 -2.89 -14.57
CA SER A 189 -10.48 -1.55 -14.29
C SER A 189 -11.10 -0.90 -13.05
N ASN A 190 -12.25 -1.38 -12.58
CA ASN A 190 -12.90 -0.87 -11.37
C ASN A 190 -12.15 -1.27 -10.09
N THR A 191 -11.16 -2.16 -10.18
CA THR A 191 -10.42 -2.65 -9.02
C THR A 191 -9.38 -1.67 -8.51
N TYR A 192 -8.94 -0.70 -9.33
CA TYR A 192 -7.83 0.17 -8.95
C TYR A 192 -7.91 1.57 -9.58
N GLY A 193 -7.27 2.54 -8.91
CA GLY A 193 -6.97 3.87 -9.42
C GLY A 193 -8.18 4.60 -10.00
N ALA A 194 -7.99 5.22 -11.16
CA ALA A 194 -9.03 6.05 -11.80
C ALA A 194 -10.34 5.28 -12.08
N GLY A 195 -10.28 4.00 -12.42
CA GLY A 195 -11.47 3.19 -12.66
C GLY A 195 -12.27 2.95 -11.37
N PHE A 196 -11.58 2.56 -10.28
CA PHE A 196 -12.15 2.47 -8.94
C PHE A 196 -12.82 3.78 -8.52
N ASN A 197 -12.11 4.91 -8.65
CA ASN A 197 -12.61 6.23 -8.26
C ASN A 197 -13.85 6.64 -9.08
N SER A 198 -13.83 6.41 -10.40
CA SER A 198 -14.95 6.75 -11.27
C SER A 198 -16.21 5.92 -11.01
N ASN A 199 -16.06 4.73 -10.42
CA ASN A 199 -17.16 3.87 -10.00
C ASN A 199 -17.73 4.26 -8.61
N GLY A 200 -17.18 5.28 -7.95
CA GLY A 200 -17.53 5.63 -6.57
C GLY A 200 -16.90 4.68 -5.54
N GLY A 201 -15.81 4.01 -5.92
CA GLY A 201 -15.05 3.08 -5.11
C GLY A 201 -15.70 1.71 -4.91
N GLY A 202 -15.55 1.16 -3.72
CA GLY A 202 -16.04 -0.16 -3.35
C GLY A 202 -15.40 -0.72 -2.09
N VAL A 203 -15.65 -2.01 -1.85
CA VAL A 203 -15.18 -2.73 -0.67
C VAL A 203 -14.14 -3.75 -1.06
N TYR A 204 -12.96 -3.68 -0.44
CA TYR A 204 -11.99 -4.77 -0.40
C TYR A 204 -12.16 -5.57 0.89
N ALA A 205 -12.24 -6.89 0.77
CA ALA A 205 -12.31 -7.80 1.90
C ALA A 205 -11.20 -8.85 1.80
N THR A 206 -10.40 -8.98 2.85
CA THR A 206 -9.30 -9.93 2.94
C THR A 206 -9.57 -10.92 4.07
N GLU A 207 -9.81 -12.18 3.74
CA GLU A 207 -9.92 -13.28 4.71
C GLU A 207 -8.55 -13.95 4.85
N TRP A 208 -8.00 -13.92 6.05
CA TRP A 208 -6.73 -14.55 6.39
C TRP A 208 -6.96 -15.63 7.44
N THR A 209 -6.66 -16.87 7.05
CA THR A 209 -6.78 -18.07 7.88
C THR A 209 -5.45 -18.81 7.93
N ASP A 210 -5.37 -19.87 8.75
CA ASP A 210 -4.20 -20.75 8.80
C ASP A 210 -3.95 -21.52 7.48
N SER A 211 -4.90 -21.50 6.54
CA SER A 211 -4.87 -22.33 5.34
C SER A 211 -4.78 -21.55 4.03
N ALA A 212 -5.25 -20.31 4.02
CA ALA A 212 -5.33 -19.48 2.83
C ALA A 212 -5.47 -18.00 3.19
N ILE A 213 -5.06 -17.16 2.24
CA ILE A 213 -5.38 -15.74 2.20
C ILE A 213 -6.23 -15.49 0.94
N ASP A 214 -7.41 -14.93 1.12
CA ASP A 214 -8.36 -14.65 0.05
C ASP A 214 -8.71 -13.16 0.00
N ILE A 215 -8.75 -12.57 -1.20
CA ILE A 215 -9.04 -11.15 -1.39
C ILE A 215 -10.19 -10.98 -2.39
N TRP A 216 -11.27 -10.33 -1.95
CA TRP A 216 -12.40 -9.93 -2.77
C TRP A 216 -12.43 -8.43 -2.98
N PHE A 217 -12.98 -8.03 -4.13
CA PHE A 217 -13.43 -6.68 -4.39
C PHE A 217 -14.92 -6.70 -4.75
N PHE A 218 -15.69 -5.82 -4.12
CA PHE A 218 -17.08 -5.57 -4.42
C PHE A 218 -17.23 -4.11 -4.87
N PRO A 219 -17.47 -3.84 -6.17
CA PRO A 219 -17.68 -2.47 -6.62
C PRO A 219 -18.89 -1.82 -5.93
N HIS A 220 -18.86 -0.49 -5.83
CA HIS A 220 -19.96 0.28 -5.26
C HIS A 220 -21.33 -0.18 -5.80
N GLY A 221 -22.30 -0.35 -4.90
CA GLY A 221 -23.64 -0.86 -5.22
C GLY A 221 -23.77 -2.38 -5.35
N SER A 222 -22.68 -3.15 -5.27
CA SER A 222 -22.68 -4.62 -5.29
C SER A 222 -22.19 -5.28 -3.99
N VAL A 223 -21.95 -4.47 -2.96
CA VAL A 223 -21.47 -4.93 -1.66
C VAL A 223 -22.48 -5.90 -1.03
N PRO A 224 -22.07 -7.14 -0.67
CA PRO A 224 -22.93 -8.11 0.00
C PRO A 224 -23.63 -7.54 1.24
N SER A 225 -24.93 -7.84 1.41
CA SER A 225 -25.75 -7.26 2.48
C SER A 225 -25.28 -7.66 3.88
N ASP A 226 -24.67 -8.83 4.01
CA ASP A 226 -24.11 -9.35 5.25
C ASP A 226 -22.90 -8.52 5.74
N ILE A 227 -22.13 -7.90 4.84
CA ILE A 227 -21.11 -6.90 5.20
C ILE A 227 -21.78 -5.64 5.77
N GLN A 228 -22.85 -5.17 5.13
CA GLN A 228 -23.60 -3.97 5.57
C GLN A 228 -24.27 -4.19 6.94
N ASP A 229 -24.73 -5.41 7.20
CA ASP A 229 -25.35 -5.83 8.46
C ASP A 229 -24.32 -6.13 9.58
N ASN A 230 -23.01 -5.96 9.32
CA ASN A 230 -21.92 -6.32 10.23
C ASN A 230 -21.91 -7.81 10.66
N SER A 231 -22.36 -8.70 9.77
CA SER A 231 -22.36 -10.16 9.98
C SER A 231 -21.81 -10.89 8.75
N PRO A 232 -20.56 -10.60 8.35
CA PRO A 232 -19.99 -11.07 7.09
C PRO A 232 -19.84 -12.60 7.05
N LYS A 233 -20.07 -13.17 5.86
CA LYS A 233 -20.06 -14.60 5.55
C LYS A 233 -19.32 -14.84 4.23
N PRO A 234 -17.97 -14.87 4.24
CA PRO A 234 -17.14 -15.06 3.05
C PRO A 234 -17.54 -16.27 2.18
N SER A 235 -17.93 -17.38 2.81
CA SER A 235 -18.46 -18.57 2.13
C SER A 235 -19.63 -18.35 1.16
N SER A 236 -20.32 -17.21 1.23
CA SER A 236 -21.44 -16.85 0.36
C SER A 236 -21.09 -15.87 -0.77
N TRP A 237 -19.88 -15.32 -0.78
CA TRP A 237 -19.48 -14.24 -1.71
C TRP A 237 -19.01 -14.75 -3.08
N GLY A 238 -18.82 -16.06 -3.23
CA GLY A 238 -18.30 -16.65 -4.45
C GLY A 238 -16.78 -16.56 -4.54
N LYS A 239 -16.24 -16.64 -5.76
CA LYS A 239 -14.79 -16.68 -5.96
C LYS A 239 -14.14 -15.32 -5.66
N PRO A 240 -13.01 -15.29 -4.94
CA PRO A 240 -12.22 -14.08 -4.73
C PRO A 240 -11.48 -13.63 -6.00
N LEU A 241 -11.00 -12.39 -5.99
CA LEU A 241 -10.07 -11.89 -7.01
C LEU A 241 -8.72 -12.62 -6.92
N ALA A 242 -8.24 -12.87 -5.70
CA ALA A 242 -7.01 -13.59 -5.43
C ALA A 242 -7.24 -14.63 -4.33
N HIS A 243 -6.65 -15.81 -4.49
CA HIS A 243 -6.70 -16.91 -3.53
C HIS A 243 -5.31 -17.51 -3.44
N PHE A 244 -4.67 -17.31 -2.29
CA PHE A 244 -3.32 -17.73 -1.98
C PHE A 244 -3.37 -18.94 -1.06
N GLN A 245 -3.36 -20.12 -1.67
CA GLN A 245 -3.32 -21.41 -0.99
C GLN A 245 -2.39 -22.35 -1.76
N GLY A 246 -1.50 -23.07 -1.08
CA GLY A 246 -0.60 -24.01 -1.73
C GLY A 246 0.34 -24.71 -0.76
N ASP A 247 1.56 -24.98 -1.23
CA ASP A 247 2.64 -25.48 -0.38
C ASP A 247 3.27 -24.28 0.35
N CYS A 248 2.55 -23.82 1.37
CA CYS A 248 2.90 -22.67 2.18
C CYS A 248 2.35 -22.84 3.60
N ASP A 249 3.23 -22.76 4.60
CA ASP A 249 2.85 -22.69 6.00
C ASP A 249 2.42 -21.26 6.36
N ILE A 250 1.15 -20.93 6.10
CA ILE A 250 0.63 -19.56 6.28
C ILE A 250 0.90 -19.03 7.70
N PRO A 251 0.60 -19.76 8.81
CA PRO A 251 0.93 -19.29 10.16
C PRO A 251 2.43 -19.12 10.42
N GLY A 252 3.28 -19.90 9.75
CA GLY A 252 4.72 -19.79 9.86
C GLY A 252 5.30 -18.56 9.14
N HIS A 253 4.67 -18.14 8.04
CA HIS A 253 5.13 -17.02 7.21
C HIS A 253 4.46 -15.70 7.51
N PHE A 254 3.23 -15.70 8.03
CA PHE A 254 2.45 -14.50 8.31
C PHE A 254 2.07 -14.51 9.78
N HIS A 255 2.53 -13.49 10.51
CA HIS A 255 2.20 -13.35 11.93
C HIS A 255 2.38 -11.89 12.36
N ASP A 256 1.62 -11.50 13.37
CA ASP A 256 1.66 -10.18 13.99
C ASP A 256 1.56 -9.03 12.97
N LEU A 257 0.78 -9.24 11.91
CA LEU A 257 0.64 -8.29 10.81
C LEU A 257 -0.10 -7.02 11.28
N GLN A 258 0.43 -5.86 10.91
CA GLN A 258 -0.19 -4.54 11.11
C GLN A 258 -0.72 -4.02 9.79
N ILE A 259 -1.88 -3.38 9.81
CA ILE A 259 -2.50 -2.77 8.62
C ILE A 259 -1.76 -1.48 8.28
N VAL A 260 -1.46 -1.27 7.00
CA VAL A 260 -0.74 -0.10 6.50
C VAL A 260 -1.53 0.58 5.38
N PHE A 261 -1.56 1.92 5.41
CA PHE A 261 -1.89 2.74 4.26
C PHE A 261 -0.73 3.67 3.98
N ASP A 262 -0.35 3.80 2.72
CA ASP A 262 0.58 4.83 2.29
C ASP A 262 0.37 5.27 0.84
N THR A 263 1.12 6.30 0.46
CA THR A 263 1.35 6.68 -0.93
C THR A 263 2.78 7.17 -1.05
N THR A 264 3.65 6.32 -1.57
CA THR A 264 4.98 6.72 -1.99
C THR A 264 4.97 7.18 -3.46
N PHE A 265 6.14 7.58 -3.94
CA PHE A 265 6.36 8.03 -5.31
C PHE A 265 7.64 7.46 -5.87
N CYS A 266 7.65 7.10 -7.14
CA CYS A 266 8.85 6.62 -7.82
C CYS A 266 9.49 5.42 -7.09
N GLY A 267 10.73 5.53 -6.63
CA GLY A 267 11.39 4.47 -5.87
C GLY A 267 11.58 3.17 -6.64
N ASP A 268 11.69 2.08 -5.90
CA ASP A 268 12.12 0.77 -6.37
C ASP A 268 11.19 0.16 -7.43
N TRP A 269 9.89 0.51 -7.44
CA TRP A 269 8.96 0.01 -8.45
C TRP A 269 8.51 1.08 -9.44
N ALA A 270 7.80 2.13 -8.99
CA ALA A 270 7.31 3.17 -9.89
C ALA A 270 8.47 3.92 -10.58
N GLY A 271 9.56 4.16 -9.87
CA GLY A 271 10.73 4.85 -10.45
C GLY A 271 11.38 4.02 -11.55
N ASN A 272 11.55 2.71 -11.30
CA ASN A 272 12.17 1.77 -12.23
C ASN A 272 11.30 1.47 -13.45
N THR A 273 9.97 1.54 -13.33
CA THR A 273 9.03 1.28 -14.45
C THR A 273 8.64 2.52 -15.25
N TRP A 274 9.05 3.72 -14.81
CA TRP A 274 8.75 5.00 -15.46
C TRP A 274 9.05 5.02 -16.96
N GLY A 275 10.26 4.57 -17.36
CA GLY A 275 10.70 4.62 -18.76
C GLY A 275 9.89 3.74 -19.71
N SER A 276 9.24 2.70 -19.17
CA SER A 276 8.39 1.77 -19.93
C SER A 276 6.89 2.07 -19.84
N SER A 277 6.49 2.98 -18.96
CA SER A 277 5.08 3.34 -18.78
C SER A 277 4.65 4.47 -19.72
N SER A 278 3.33 4.72 -19.79
CA SER A 278 2.74 5.89 -20.48
C SER A 278 3.27 7.23 -19.96
N CYS A 279 3.75 7.24 -18.72
CA CYS A 279 4.22 8.42 -18.01
C CYS A 279 5.58 8.92 -18.47
N SER A 280 6.39 8.09 -19.13
CA SER A 280 7.71 8.47 -19.67
C SER A 280 7.69 9.75 -20.53
N SER A 281 6.57 10.05 -21.17
CA SER A 281 6.37 11.26 -21.98
C SER A 281 6.19 12.56 -21.18
N LYS A 282 5.93 12.45 -19.87
CA LYS A 282 5.61 13.60 -18.99
C LYS A 282 6.86 14.29 -18.44
N ALA A 283 7.95 13.56 -18.23
CA ALA A 283 9.24 14.08 -17.79
C ALA A 283 10.35 13.05 -18.05
N ASN A 284 11.61 13.52 -18.04
CA ASN A 284 12.78 12.66 -18.25
C ASN A 284 12.91 11.56 -17.18
N THR A 285 12.56 11.88 -15.93
CA THR A 285 12.58 10.93 -14.81
C THR A 285 11.31 11.05 -13.99
N CYS A 286 10.98 9.98 -13.25
CA CYS A 286 9.85 10.00 -12.32
C CYS A 286 10.01 11.10 -11.26
N ASN A 287 11.20 11.21 -10.65
CA ASN A 287 11.47 12.21 -9.61
C ASN A 287 11.30 13.64 -10.16
N ASP A 288 11.74 13.92 -11.39
CA ASP A 288 11.54 15.23 -12.03
C ASP A 288 10.05 15.55 -12.19
N PHE A 289 9.24 14.57 -12.57
CA PHE A 289 7.79 14.75 -12.68
C PHE A 289 7.18 15.04 -11.32
N VAL A 290 7.47 14.19 -10.32
CA VAL A 290 6.91 14.29 -8.97
C VAL A 290 7.34 15.58 -8.28
N GLN A 291 8.59 16.01 -8.44
CA GLN A 291 9.08 17.26 -7.85
C GLN A 291 8.36 18.49 -8.41
N ASN A 292 8.15 18.55 -9.73
CA ASN A 292 7.85 19.81 -10.41
C ASN A 292 6.38 19.99 -10.81
N ASN A 293 5.53 18.98 -10.62
CA ASN A 293 4.13 19.01 -11.08
C ASN A 293 3.12 18.78 -9.93
N PRO A 294 3.05 19.64 -8.91
CA PRO A 294 2.19 19.45 -7.74
C PRO A 294 0.72 19.18 -8.07
N GLN A 295 0.16 19.90 -9.04
CA GLN A 295 -1.25 19.76 -9.42
C GLN A 295 -1.57 18.42 -10.12
N ALA A 296 -0.56 17.65 -10.53
CA ALA A 296 -0.78 16.31 -11.08
C ALA A 296 -1.22 15.28 -10.02
N PHE A 297 -1.15 15.64 -8.74
CA PHE A 297 -1.41 14.76 -7.60
C PHE A 297 -2.73 15.08 -6.88
N GLU A 298 -3.63 15.86 -7.50
CA GLU A 298 -4.96 16.13 -6.95
C GLU A 298 -5.78 14.86 -6.70
N GLU A 299 -5.61 13.85 -7.55
CA GLU A 299 -6.25 12.53 -7.44
C GLU A 299 -5.40 11.51 -6.66
N ALA A 300 -4.30 11.93 -6.03
CA ALA A 300 -3.45 11.07 -5.23
C ALA A 300 -3.85 11.11 -3.74
N TYR A 301 -5.06 10.62 -3.44
CA TYR A 301 -5.54 10.54 -2.05
C TYR A 301 -6.43 9.31 -1.81
N TRP A 302 -6.41 8.82 -0.57
CA TRP A 302 -7.37 7.86 -0.06
C TRP A 302 -8.57 8.59 0.55
N SER A 303 -9.78 8.08 0.31
CA SER A 303 -10.97 8.40 1.11
C SER A 303 -11.61 7.09 1.58
N ILE A 304 -11.43 6.81 2.86
CA ILE A 304 -11.86 5.58 3.53
C ILE A 304 -13.17 5.85 4.28
N ASN A 305 -14.21 5.08 3.97
CA ASN A 305 -15.53 5.17 4.61
C ASN A 305 -15.62 4.25 5.84
N ALA A 306 -14.97 3.09 5.79
CA ALA A 306 -14.92 2.14 6.90
C ALA A 306 -13.68 1.26 6.83
N LEU A 307 -13.17 0.86 8.00
CA LEU A 307 -12.19 -0.20 8.15
C LEU A 307 -12.56 -1.02 9.39
N LYS A 308 -12.85 -2.30 9.17
CA LYS A 308 -13.30 -3.22 10.22
C LYS A 308 -12.53 -4.52 10.16
N VAL A 309 -12.17 -5.04 11.32
CA VAL A 309 -11.55 -6.36 11.46
C VAL A 309 -12.50 -7.26 12.24
N TYR A 310 -12.76 -8.45 11.69
CA TYR A 310 -13.56 -9.47 12.32
C TYR A 310 -12.69 -10.69 12.64
N GLN A 311 -13.01 -11.37 13.74
CA GLN A 311 -12.39 -12.64 14.13
C GLN A 311 -13.40 -13.77 14.02
N ALA A 312 -12.97 -14.94 13.54
CA ALA A 312 -13.82 -16.12 13.55
C ALA A 312 -13.93 -16.68 14.97
N ASN A 313 -15.14 -17.11 15.37
CA ASN A 313 -15.37 -17.78 16.65
C ASN A 313 -14.44 -19.01 16.80
N GLY A 314 -13.39 -18.88 17.60
CA GLY A 314 -12.31 -19.88 17.75
C GLY A 314 -10.90 -19.27 17.69
N TYR A 315 -10.75 -18.13 17.03
CA TYR A 315 -9.56 -17.28 17.02
C TYR A 315 -9.82 -16.06 17.91
N GLY A 316 -10.04 -16.29 19.21
CA GLY A 316 -9.99 -15.19 20.15
C GLY A 316 -8.57 -14.64 20.14
N ALA A 317 -8.41 -13.33 19.98
CA ALA A 317 -7.15 -12.68 20.32
C ALA A 317 -6.70 -13.23 21.68
N GLU A 318 -5.45 -13.69 21.78
CA GLU A 318 -4.86 -13.94 23.10
C GLU A 318 -4.87 -12.59 23.84
N THR A 319 -5.96 -12.33 24.55
CA THR A 319 -5.95 -11.42 25.67
C THR A 319 -4.87 -11.96 26.58
N ALA A 320 -3.76 -11.24 26.67
CA ALA A 320 -2.70 -11.46 27.64
C ALA A 320 -3.33 -11.99 28.94
N ALA A 321 -2.95 -13.21 29.31
CA ALA A 321 -3.45 -13.86 30.50
C ALA A 321 -3.42 -12.86 31.67
N PRO A 322 -4.48 -12.75 32.49
CA PRO A 322 -4.40 -11.92 33.67
C PRO A 322 -3.26 -12.48 34.52
N THR A 323 -2.20 -11.68 34.67
CA THR A 323 -1.09 -11.96 35.56
C THR A 323 -1.67 -12.39 36.90
N ALA A 324 -1.47 -13.67 37.24
CA ALA A 324 -1.89 -14.22 38.50
C ALA A 324 -1.31 -13.33 39.60
N THR A 325 -2.19 -12.68 40.34
CA THR A 325 -1.81 -11.91 41.51
C THR A 325 -1.25 -12.92 42.52
N PRO A 326 -0.02 -12.77 43.04
CA PRO A 326 0.48 -13.72 44.03
C PRO A 326 -0.36 -13.57 45.30
N THR A 327 -1.11 -14.62 45.64
CA THR A 327 -1.84 -14.74 46.89
C THR A 327 -0.85 -14.79 48.05
N SER A 328 -0.56 -13.62 48.64
CA SER A 328 0.21 -13.52 49.86
C SER A 328 -0.71 -13.83 51.05
N THR A 329 -0.55 -15.02 51.63
CA THR A 329 -1.14 -15.39 52.92
C THR A 329 -0.45 -14.60 54.03
N TRP A 330 -1.08 -13.54 54.52
CA TRP A 330 -0.67 -12.87 55.75
C TRP A 330 -1.48 -13.41 56.93
N ALA A 331 -0.77 -14.11 57.82
CA ALA A 331 -1.24 -14.42 59.15
C ALA A 331 -1.29 -13.13 59.98
N SER A 332 -2.39 -12.97 60.72
CA SER A 332 -2.65 -11.87 61.64
C SER A 332 -1.82 -12.01 62.91
N GLU A 333 -0.97 -11.03 63.20
CA GLU A 333 -0.41 -10.81 64.53
C GLU A 333 -0.37 -9.30 64.84
N SER A 334 -0.71 -8.96 66.08
CA SER A 334 -1.17 -7.63 66.51
C SER A 334 -0.12 -6.80 67.25
N ILE A 335 -0.01 -5.50 66.87
CA ILE A 335 0.30 -4.29 67.69
C ILE A 335 1.79 -4.14 68.16
N PRO A 336 2.42 -2.92 68.29
CA PRO A 336 1.86 -1.58 68.54
C PRO A 336 2.32 -0.39 67.67
N THR A 337 1.50 0.67 67.72
CA THR A 337 1.79 2.07 67.36
C THR A 337 2.96 2.70 68.13
N PRO A 338 3.76 3.54 67.44
CA PRO A 338 4.25 4.76 68.07
C PRO A 338 4.09 6.03 67.21
N SER A 339 4.17 7.14 67.95
CA SER A 339 3.83 8.53 67.67
C SER A 339 4.32 9.19 66.38
N ALA A 340 3.51 10.16 65.94
CA ALA A 340 3.82 11.14 64.92
C ALA A 340 4.99 12.06 65.34
N THR A 341 5.94 12.22 64.42
CA THR A 341 6.87 13.35 64.38
C THR A 341 6.84 13.96 62.98
N SER A 342 6.40 15.20 62.94
CA SER A 342 6.32 16.08 61.78
C SER A 342 7.71 16.47 61.25
N PHE A 343 7.94 16.29 59.95
CA PHE A 343 9.03 16.91 59.22
C PHE A 343 8.48 17.79 58.10
N THR A 344 8.75 19.09 58.21
CA THR A 344 8.54 20.10 57.19
C THR A 344 9.63 19.99 56.12
N TYR A 345 9.25 19.74 54.87
CA TYR A 345 10.14 19.92 53.73
C TYR A 345 9.88 21.27 53.08
N ALA A 346 10.93 22.09 53.03
CA ALA A 346 10.94 23.38 52.37
C ALA A 346 10.90 23.21 50.84
N VAL A 347 9.94 23.88 50.22
CA VAL A 347 9.83 24.02 48.76
C VAL A 347 10.83 25.11 48.32
N SER A 348 11.83 24.73 47.53
CA SER A 348 12.71 25.68 46.86
C SER A 348 12.03 26.17 45.59
N SER A 349 11.57 27.42 45.61
CA SER A 349 11.02 28.13 44.46
C SER A 349 12.16 28.64 43.56
N ALA A 350 12.31 28.08 42.37
CA ALA A 350 13.10 28.70 41.31
C ALA A 350 12.24 29.79 40.63
N ALA A 351 12.77 31.01 40.60
CA ALA A 351 12.14 32.18 40.00
C ALA A 351 12.15 32.10 38.45
N PRO A 352 11.13 32.69 37.77
CA PRO A 352 11.08 32.73 36.32
C PRO A 352 12.05 33.79 35.76
N SER A 353 12.85 33.39 34.77
CA SER A 353 13.71 34.27 33.99
C SER A 353 12.91 35.04 32.94
N SER A 354 13.00 36.37 32.99
CA SER A 354 12.39 37.31 32.04
C SER A 354 13.00 37.20 30.62
N PRO A 355 12.20 37.41 29.55
CA PRO A 355 12.70 37.45 28.18
C PRO A 355 13.39 38.80 27.86
N PRO A 356 14.34 38.85 26.90
CA PRO A 356 15.01 40.08 26.53
C PRO A 356 14.11 40.99 25.68
N GLU A 357 14.36 42.28 25.90
CA GLU A 357 13.62 43.45 25.48
C GLU A 357 13.72 43.72 23.96
N VAL A 358 12.57 43.93 23.32
CA VAL A 358 12.42 44.33 21.92
C VAL A 358 12.65 45.84 21.82
N THR A 359 13.70 46.27 21.14
CA THR A 359 13.91 47.67 20.78
C THR A 359 13.14 48.01 19.51
N THR A 360 12.03 48.73 19.67
CA THR A 360 11.32 49.42 18.60
C THR A 360 12.01 50.76 18.29
N SER A 361 12.37 50.99 17.03
CA SER A 361 12.64 52.33 16.49
C SER A 361 11.60 52.66 15.43
N SER A 362 10.95 53.80 15.64
CA SER A 362 9.86 54.38 14.84
C SER A 362 10.39 55.45 13.88
N ALA A 363 10.04 55.36 12.59
CA ALA A 363 9.33 56.38 11.79
C ALA A 363 9.64 56.29 10.27
N PRO A 364 8.62 56.49 9.39
CA PRO A 364 8.71 56.51 7.91
C PRO A 364 8.56 57.97 7.36
N PRO A 365 8.17 58.25 6.09
CA PRO A 365 8.34 57.57 4.79
C PRO A 365 8.99 58.48 3.71
N GLU A 366 9.29 57.96 2.52
CA GLU A 366 9.26 58.80 1.31
C GLU A 366 8.72 58.01 0.11
N GLU A 367 7.66 58.57 -0.49
CA GLU A 367 7.02 58.14 -1.72
C GLU A 367 7.91 58.43 -2.94
N THR A 368 7.76 57.65 -4.01
CA THR A 368 7.44 58.25 -5.32
C THR A 368 6.88 57.22 -6.32
N SER A 369 5.73 57.60 -6.85
CA SER A 369 5.02 57.13 -8.05
C SER A 369 5.94 56.91 -9.27
N SER A 370 5.64 56.03 -10.21
CA SER A 370 4.57 56.27 -11.19
C SER A 370 4.24 55.04 -12.03
N ALA A 371 2.94 54.89 -12.30
CA ALA A 371 2.38 54.14 -13.40
C ALA A 371 1.95 55.12 -14.51
N ALA A 372 2.19 54.76 -15.76
CA ALA A 372 1.43 55.16 -16.96
C ALA A 372 2.01 54.34 -18.15
N ALA A 373 1.30 53.33 -18.63
CA ALA A 373 0.27 53.39 -19.67
C ALA A 373 0.84 53.48 -21.10
N GLU A 374 0.49 52.46 -21.90
CA GLU A 374 0.67 52.34 -23.35
C GLU A 374 0.03 53.52 -24.12
N PRO A 375 0.31 53.68 -25.43
CA PRO A 375 -0.53 52.95 -26.41
C PRO A 375 0.18 52.51 -27.72
N THR A 376 -0.34 51.41 -28.27
CA THR A 376 -0.62 51.14 -29.70
C THR A 376 0.53 51.06 -30.72
N GLU A 377 0.60 49.93 -31.43
CA GLU A 377 0.29 49.93 -32.87
C GLU A 377 -0.04 48.52 -33.39
N SER A 378 -1.19 48.43 -34.05
CA SER A 378 -1.67 47.27 -34.82
C SER A 378 -1.77 47.66 -36.29
N TRP A 379 -1.00 47.00 -37.14
CA TRP A 379 -1.20 46.86 -38.58
C TRP A 379 -0.77 45.42 -38.89
N GLY A 380 -1.56 44.55 -39.52
CA GLY A 380 -2.36 44.76 -40.71
C GLY A 380 -1.76 43.88 -41.81
N ASP A 381 -2.52 42.87 -42.21
CA ASP A 381 -2.37 41.92 -43.33
C ASP A 381 -1.31 42.18 -44.41
N ASN A 382 -0.72 41.10 -44.92
CA ASN A 382 -0.86 40.70 -46.33
C ASN A 382 -0.18 39.34 -46.59
N GLY A 383 -0.96 38.42 -47.17
CA GLY A 383 -0.50 37.12 -47.65
C GLY A 383 0.19 37.16 -49.02
N TRP A 384 0.15 35.99 -49.67
CA TRP A 384 0.81 35.59 -50.92
C TRP A 384 2.29 35.22 -50.72
N GLY A 385 2.83 34.07 -51.14
CA GLY A 385 2.38 33.02 -52.03
C GLY A 385 3.62 32.39 -52.69
N ASP A 386 3.51 31.10 -52.99
CA ASP A 386 4.30 30.32 -53.96
C ASP A 386 5.73 29.82 -53.66
N LYS A 387 5.79 28.48 -53.61
CA LYS A 387 6.63 27.56 -54.42
C LYS A 387 8.15 27.84 -54.54
N GLY A 388 8.92 26.95 -53.91
CA GLY A 388 9.51 25.83 -54.66
C GLY A 388 10.93 25.97 -55.23
N TRP A 389 11.76 25.01 -54.82
CA TRP A 389 12.89 24.38 -55.52
C TRP A 389 14.21 25.15 -55.70
N GLY A 390 15.31 24.47 -55.36
CA GLY A 390 16.57 24.63 -56.10
C GLY A 390 17.88 24.60 -55.31
N ASP A 391 18.32 23.39 -54.98
CA ASP A 391 19.67 22.84 -55.24
C ASP A 391 20.97 23.67 -55.03
N LYS A 392 21.89 23.02 -54.30
CA LYS A 392 23.35 22.92 -54.54
C LYS A 392 24.26 24.14 -54.28
N GLY A 393 25.02 24.03 -53.19
CA GLY A 393 26.37 23.46 -53.29
C GLY A 393 27.57 24.33 -52.85
N TRP A 394 28.56 23.59 -52.32
CA TRP A 394 30.00 23.85 -52.23
C TRP A 394 30.53 24.67 -51.03
N GLY A 395 31.55 24.10 -50.36
CA GLY A 395 32.55 24.93 -49.67
C GLY A 395 33.24 24.32 -48.47
N ASP A 396 34.04 23.28 -48.69
CA ASP A 396 34.94 22.58 -47.77
C ASP A 396 35.96 23.49 -47.03
N ARG A 397 36.29 23.17 -45.76
CA ARG A 397 37.65 23.27 -45.17
C ARG A 397 37.75 22.71 -43.74
N SER A 398 38.30 21.49 -43.67
CA SER A 398 39.45 21.06 -42.83
C SER A 398 39.57 21.58 -41.37
N SER A 399 39.60 20.68 -40.38
CA SER A 399 40.86 20.07 -39.89
C SER A 399 40.70 19.29 -38.56
N ARG A 400 41.16 18.03 -38.59
CA ARG A 400 41.89 17.24 -37.56
C ARG A 400 41.35 17.30 -36.12
N GLY A 401 40.70 16.24 -35.63
CA GLY A 401 41.36 15.07 -34.99
C GLY A 401 41.12 15.18 -33.47
N TRP A 402 40.54 14.21 -32.78
CA TRP A 402 41.20 12.98 -32.35
C TRP A 402 40.17 11.86 -32.14
N ASP A 403 40.60 10.64 -32.51
CA ASP A 403 39.96 9.36 -32.21
C ASP A 403 39.78 9.12 -30.70
N ARG A 404 38.69 8.42 -30.34
CA ARG A 404 38.76 7.13 -29.64
C ARG A 404 37.40 6.41 -29.60
N HIS A 405 37.35 5.30 -30.33
CA HIS A 405 36.63 4.04 -30.09
C HIS A 405 35.26 4.07 -29.39
N ALA A 406 34.20 3.85 -30.17
CA ALA A 406 33.01 3.13 -29.72
C ALA A 406 32.74 1.98 -30.70
N HIS A 407 32.85 0.75 -30.19
CA HIS A 407 32.53 -0.47 -30.91
C HIS A 407 31.01 -0.54 -31.11
N TRP A 408 30.59 -0.65 -32.37
CA TRP A 408 29.23 -1.01 -32.74
C TRP A 408 29.00 -2.50 -32.44
N ILE A 409 28.01 -2.82 -31.61
CA ILE A 409 27.30 -4.09 -31.69
C ILE A 409 25.82 -3.76 -31.91
N ARG A 410 25.35 -4.11 -33.11
CA ARG A 410 23.94 -4.21 -33.45
C ARG A 410 23.37 -5.44 -32.76
N GLU A 411 22.39 -5.27 -31.90
CA GLU A 411 21.49 -6.33 -31.45
C GLU A 411 20.30 -6.44 -32.43
N PRO A 412 19.93 -7.65 -32.89
CA PRO A 412 18.78 -7.83 -33.78
C PRO A 412 17.45 -7.94 -33.01
N SER A 413 16.42 -7.41 -33.66
CA SER A 413 15.01 -7.39 -33.27
C SER A 413 14.41 -8.77 -32.97
N ALA A 414 13.47 -8.76 -32.03
CA ALA A 414 12.58 -9.86 -31.65
C ALA A 414 11.82 -10.46 -32.85
N ALA A 415 12.26 -11.62 -33.33
CA ALA A 415 11.45 -12.60 -34.06
C ALA A 415 12.25 -13.88 -34.37
N GLU A 416 12.64 -14.70 -33.36
CA GLU A 416 13.01 -16.11 -33.61
C GLU A 416 13.16 -17.01 -32.36
N ALA A 417 12.25 -16.93 -31.38
CA ALA A 417 12.26 -17.78 -30.18
C ALA A 417 11.17 -18.87 -30.16
N VAL A 418 10.84 -19.51 -31.29
CA VAL A 418 9.81 -20.59 -31.36
C VAL A 418 10.29 -21.89 -32.03
N LYS A 419 11.60 -22.12 -32.21
CA LYS A 419 12.09 -23.39 -32.82
C LYS A 419 13.30 -24.05 -32.15
N ARG A 420 13.37 -24.05 -30.81
CA ARG A 420 14.26 -24.95 -30.06
C ARG A 420 13.60 -25.54 -28.81
N HIS A 421 12.50 -26.28 -29.00
CA HIS A 421 12.03 -27.25 -28.00
C HIS A 421 11.33 -28.46 -28.64
N MET A 422 11.98 -29.06 -29.64
CA MET A 422 11.68 -30.42 -30.09
C MET A 422 12.94 -31.07 -30.64
N ARG A 423 13.89 -31.40 -29.75
CA ARG A 423 14.99 -32.31 -30.11
C ARG A 423 15.70 -32.96 -28.93
N HIS A 424 14.98 -33.39 -27.90
CA HIS A 424 15.51 -34.38 -26.96
C HIS A 424 14.37 -35.19 -26.34
N HIS A 425 13.84 -36.15 -27.09
CA HIS A 425 13.27 -37.39 -26.54
C HIS A 425 12.99 -38.34 -27.70
N HIS A 426 13.99 -39.12 -28.13
CA HIS A 426 13.79 -40.43 -28.74
C HIS A 426 15.12 -41.17 -28.87
N LYS A 427 15.08 -42.48 -28.55
CA LYS A 427 16.15 -43.50 -28.49
C LYS A 427 16.84 -43.51 -27.11
N ARG A 428 16.76 -44.57 -26.29
CA ARG A 428 16.93 -45.99 -26.63
C ARG A 428 16.15 -46.92 -25.66
N HIS A 429 15.36 -47.83 -26.23
CA HIS A 429 15.06 -49.16 -25.67
C HIS A 429 15.40 -50.21 -26.75
N GLY A 430 15.94 -51.36 -26.32
CA GLY A 430 16.28 -52.54 -27.15
C GLY A 430 17.73 -52.99 -26.90
N ALA A 431 18.01 -53.86 -25.92
CA ALA A 431 17.84 -55.33 -25.87
C ALA A 431 18.93 -56.11 -26.63
N GLY A 432 19.62 -57.04 -25.93
CA GLY A 432 20.32 -58.17 -26.57
C GLY A 432 21.55 -58.75 -25.86
N ARG A 433 21.32 -59.84 -25.10
CA ARG A 433 22.13 -61.08 -24.94
C ARG A 433 23.67 -61.01 -24.90
N LEU A 434 24.27 -61.49 -23.81
CA LEU A 434 24.74 -62.88 -23.59
C LEU A 434 25.11 -63.07 -22.12
#